data_AF-A0A7H1KUJ3-F1
#
_entry.id   AF-A0A7H1KUJ3-F1
#
_cell.length_a   1.000
_cell.length_b   1.000
_cell.length_c   1.000
_cell.angle_alpha   90.00
_cell.angle_beta   90.00
_cell.angle_gamma   90.00
#
_symmetry.space_group_name_H-M   'P 1'
#
loop_
_entity.id
_entity.type
_entity.pdbx_description
1 polymer ?
#
loop_
_entity_poly.entity_id
_entity_poly.type
_entity_poly.pdbx_seq_one_letter_code
_entity_poly.pdbx_strand_id
1 'polypeptide(L)'
;MLRFRVFFPILYVLVVKFTFAVVQIPDWHWPPCQSGVWRALGGKLKVTQLSSTGYLGQFDFCAIARMGNAEDSHYCQVVESPSGSRKWYKYEHKTGCIASCVTLN
;
A
#
# COMPACT_ATOMS: atom_id res chain seq x y z
N MET A 1 9.48 18.69 -60.43
CA MET A 1 10.15 18.05 -59.28
C MET A 1 9.85 18.83 -57.99
N LEU A 2 8.62 18.72 -57.47
CA LEU A 2 8.19 19.49 -56.29
C LEU A 2 7.21 18.69 -55.41
N ARG A 3 7.41 17.38 -55.29
CA ARG A 3 6.53 16.48 -54.49
C ARG A 3 7.29 15.53 -53.57
N PHE A 4 8.50 15.93 -53.15
CA PHE A 4 9.30 15.15 -52.18
C PHE A 4 9.85 15.98 -51.01
N ARG A 5 9.61 17.30 -50.95
CA ARG A 5 10.13 18.16 -49.87
C ARG A 5 9.17 18.39 -48.70
N VAL A 6 7.89 18.04 -48.82
CA VAL A 6 6.87 18.23 -47.76
C VAL A 6 6.51 16.91 -47.05
N PHE A 7 6.79 15.76 -47.68
CA PHE A 7 6.54 14.44 -47.06
C PHE A 7 7.55 14.11 -45.96
N PHE A 8 8.82 14.50 -46.13
CA PHE A 8 9.86 14.22 -45.14
C PHE A 8 9.66 14.88 -43.76
N PRO A 9 9.26 16.17 -43.64
CA PRO A 9 9.05 16.76 -42.32
C PRO A 9 7.81 16.22 -41.61
N ILE A 10 6.74 15.87 -42.35
CA ILE A 10 5.52 15.30 -41.74
C ILE A 10 5.79 13.87 -41.26
N LEU A 11 6.50 13.07 -42.06
CA LEU A 11 6.93 11.73 -41.65
C LEU A 11 7.90 11.80 -40.46
N TYR A 12 8.82 12.77 -40.44
CA TYR A 12 9.73 12.98 -39.31
C TYR A 12 8.97 13.36 -38.01
N VAL A 13 8.02 14.28 -38.07
CA VAL A 13 7.20 14.66 -36.89
C VAL A 13 6.31 13.51 -36.41
N LEU A 14 5.75 12.71 -37.32
CA LEU A 14 4.98 11.51 -36.97
C LEU A 14 5.86 10.44 -36.33
N VAL A 15 7.03 10.13 -36.90
CA VAL A 15 7.97 9.12 -36.37
C VAL A 15 8.50 9.55 -35.01
N VAL A 16 8.84 10.84 -34.84
CA VAL A 16 9.33 11.41 -33.58
C VAL A 16 8.23 11.43 -32.51
N LYS A 17 7.00 11.86 -32.83
CA LYS A 17 5.86 11.75 -31.90
C LYS A 17 5.50 10.31 -31.53
N PHE A 18 5.66 9.36 -32.46
CA PHE A 18 5.40 7.93 -32.18
C PHE A 18 6.52 7.28 -31.36
N THR A 19 7.77 7.71 -31.49
CA THR A 19 8.88 7.20 -30.66
C THR A 19 8.81 7.73 -29.22
N PHE A 20 8.26 8.93 -29.00
CA PHE A 20 8.01 9.44 -27.64
C PHE A 20 6.77 8.83 -26.96
N ALA A 21 5.95 8.04 -27.67
CA ALA A 21 4.71 7.52 -27.12
C ALA A 21 4.85 6.19 -26.37
N VAL A 22 5.91 5.39 -26.55
CA VAL A 22 6.02 4.08 -25.86
C VAL A 22 7.48 3.67 -25.62
N VAL A 23 8.26 4.52 -24.95
CA VAL A 23 9.27 3.99 -24.03
C VAL A 23 8.78 4.38 -22.64
N GLN A 24 7.78 3.64 -22.16
CA GLN A 24 7.66 3.45 -20.73
C GLN A 24 8.93 2.72 -20.31
N ILE A 25 9.87 3.46 -19.73
CA ILE A 25 10.84 2.86 -18.82
C ILE A 25 9.99 2.09 -17.81
N PRO A 26 10.13 0.76 -17.67
CA PRO A 26 9.47 0.07 -16.58
C PRO A 26 10.05 0.65 -15.30
N ASP A 27 9.29 1.47 -14.59
CA ASP A 27 9.63 1.83 -13.22
C ASP A 27 9.61 0.52 -12.44
N TRP A 28 10.78 0.08 -11.97
CA TRP A 28 11.02 -1.22 -11.31
C TRP A 28 10.46 -1.27 -9.88
N HIS A 29 9.52 -0.39 -9.56
CA HIS A 29 8.87 -0.36 -8.26
C HIS A 29 7.48 -0.95 -8.42
N TRP A 30 7.36 -2.18 -7.91
CA TRP A 30 6.23 -2.75 -7.14
C TRP A 30 4.87 -2.05 -7.28
N PRO A 31 3.74 -2.79 -7.37
CA PRO A 31 2.42 -2.22 -7.64
C PRO A 31 2.19 -0.92 -6.86
N PRO A 32 1.71 0.15 -7.52
CA PRO A 32 1.48 1.44 -6.85
C PRO A 32 0.68 1.17 -5.58
N CYS A 33 1.17 1.69 -4.44
CA CYS A 33 0.53 1.48 -3.14
C CYS A 33 -0.98 1.67 -3.30
N GLN A 34 -1.73 0.57 -3.18
CA GLN A 34 -3.18 0.63 -3.25
C GLN A 34 -3.65 1.39 -2.02
N SER A 35 -3.95 2.67 -2.19
CA SER A 35 -4.61 3.45 -1.16
C SER A 35 -6.08 3.02 -1.14
N GLY A 36 -6.50 2.42 -0.02
CA GLY A 36 -7.89 2.06 0.19
C GLY A 36 -8.78 3.29 0.31
N VAL A 37 -10.07 3.14 -0.01
CA VAL A 37 -11.09 4.17 0.26
C VAL A 37 -11.58 3.99 1.70
N TRP A 38 -11.40 5.02 2.53
CA TRP A 38 -11.96 5.05 3.88
C TRP A 38 -13.49 5.01 3.81
N ARG A 39 -14.11 3.99 4.40
CA ARG A 39 -15.57 3.97 4.61
C ARG A 39 -15.87 4.49 6.01
N ALA A 40 -16.76 5.47 6.11
CA ALA A 40 -17.32 5.89 7.38
C ALA A 40 -18.17 4.76 7.95
N LEU A 41 -17.63 4.06 8.94
CA LEU A 41 -18.36 3.04 9.69
C LEU A 41 -19.08 3.78 10.83
N GLY A 42 -20.38 4.05 10.64
CA GLY A 42 -21.23 4.58 11.71
C GLY A 42 -21.36 3.53 12.82
N GLY A 43 -20.99 3.88 14.05
CA GLY A 43 -21.02 2.95 15.19
C GLY A 43 -20.15 3.41 16.36
N LYS A 44 -20.31 2.78 17.52
CA LYS A 44 -19.45 3.03 18.69
C LYS A 44 -18.17 2.22 18.55
N LEU A 45 -17.08 2.88 18.20
CA LEU A 45 -15.75 2.25 18.09
C LEU A 45 -15.24 1.87 19.48
N LYS A 46 -14.97 0.58 19.71
CA LYS A 46 -14.21 0.13 20.86
C LYS A 46 -12.78 -0.14 20.44
N VAL A 47 -11.85 0.67 20.94
CA VAL A 47 -10.42 0.54 20.67
C VAL A 47 -9.73 -0.20 21.82
N THR A 48 -8.89 -1.17 21.50
CA THR A 48 -8.09 -1.95 22.46
C THR A 48 -6.62 -1.90 22.05
N GLN A 49 -5.74 -1.47 22.95
CA GLN A 49 -4.29 -1.44 22.71
C GLN A 49 -3.66 -2.72 23.27
N LEU A 50 -2.88 -3.41 22.42
CA LEU A 50 -2.27 -4.70 22.72
C LEU A 50 -0.76 -4.63 22.48
N SER A 51 0.01 -4.95 23.51
CA SER A 51 1.48 -5.04 23.45
C SER A 51 1.99 -6.48 23.28
N SER A 52 1.12 -7.50 23.36
CA SER A 52 1.49 -8.90 23.19
C SER A 52 1.86 -9.24 21.75
N THR A 53 2.68 -10.29 21.58
CA THR A 53 3.09 -10.85 20.28
C THR A 53 2.39 -12.18 20.04
N GLY A 54 2.07 -12.49 18.78
CA GLY A 54 1.30 -13.66 18.39
C GLY A 54 -0.18 -13.32 18.15
N TYR A 55 -1.08 -14.21 18.53
CA TYR A 55 -2.51 -14.02 18.31
C TYR A 55 -3.07 -12.91 19.21
N LEU A 56 -3.67 -11.90 18.60
CA LEU A 56 -4.25 -10.76 19.31
C LEU A 56 -5.71 -11.00 19.68
N GLY A 57 -6.46 -11.75 18.86
CA GLY A 57 -7.89 -11.94 19.00
C GLY A 57 -8.65 -11.69 17.71
N GLN A 58 -9.98 -11.66 17.82
CA GLN A 58 -10.88 -11.37 16.72
C GLN A 58 -11.33 -9.91 16.76
N PHE A 59 -11.02 -9.14 15.71
CA PHE A 59 -11.29 -7.71 15.61
C PHE A 59 -11.67 -7.33 14.18
N ASP A 60 -12.41 -6.24 13.99
CA ASP A 60 -12.77 -5.78 12.65
C ASP A 60 -11.58 -5.11 11.95
N PHE A 61 -10.67 -4.49 12.72
CA PHE A 61 -9.45 -3.91 12.19
C PHE A 61 -8.35 -3.88 13.26
N CYS A 62 -7.09 -4.14 12.88
CA CYS A 62 -5.94 -3.84 13.72
C CYS A 62 -4.84 -3.15 12.89
N ALA A 63 -4.14 -2.21 13.51
CA ALA A 63 -2.95 -1.58 12.95
C ALA A 63 -1.90 -1.35 14.05
N ILE A 64 -0.64 -1.17 13.67
CA ILE A 64 0.35 -0.72 14.63
C ILE A 64 0.05 0.74 15.00
N ALA A 65 -0.08 1.01 16.30
CA ALA A 65 -0.34 2.35 16.82
C ALA A 65 0.92 3.02 17.34
N ARG A 66 1.85 2.27 17.94
CA ARG A 66 3.13 2.80 18.43
C ARG A 66 4.27 1.84 18.14
N MET A 67 5.42 2.42 17.80
CA MET A 67 6.73 1.78 17.80
C MET A 67 7.58 2.39 18.90
N GLY A 68 8.27 1.56 19.68
CA GLY A 68 9.18 1.99 20.73
C GLY A 68 10.48 2.57 20.17
N ASN A 69 10.96 2.03 19.05
CA ASN A 69 12.07 2.55 18.27
C ASN A 69 11.66 2.67 16.79
N ALA A 70 11.88 3.83 16.17
CA ALA A 70 11.53 4.08 14.78
C ALA A 70 12.36 3.21 13.80
N GLU A 71 13.62 2.94 14.14
CA GLU A 71 14.50 2.06 13.34
C GLU A 71 14.01 0.62 13.33
N ASP A 72 13.18 0.21 14.30
CA ASP A 72 12.68 -1.16 14.40
C ASP A 72 11.28 -1.32 13.77
N SER A 73 10.75 -0.26 13.15
CA SER A 73 9.40 -0.26 12.56
C SER A 73 9.18 -1.32 11.48
N HIS A 74 10.21 -1.66 10.71
CA HIS A 74 10.14 -2.73 9.69
C HIS A 74 10.12 -4.14 10.28
N TYR A 75 10.34 -4.30 11.59
CA TYR A 75 10.22 -5.58 12.30
C TYR A 75 8.85 -5.80 12.93
N CYS A 76 7.93 -4.85 12.76
CA CYS A 76 6.61 -4.89 13.38
C CYS A 76 5.53 -5.01 12.33
N GLN A 77 4.78 -6.10 12.41
CA GLN A 77 3.74 -6.40 11.47
C GLN A 77 2.47 -6.80 12.22
N VAL A 78 1.34 -6.28 11.76
CA VAL A 78 0.02 -6.76 12.15
C VAL A 78 -0.67 -7.23 10.88
N VAL A 79 -1.13 -8.47 10.90
CA VAL A 79 -1.81 -9.08 9.76
C VAL A 79 -3.06 -9.80 10.21
N GLU A 80 -4.03 -9.81 9.31
CA GLU A 80 -5.19 -10.67 9.40
C GLU A 80 -4.85 -12.02 8.75
N SER A 81 -5.12 -13.14 9.43
CA SER A 81 -4.85 -14.46 8.88
C SER A 81 -5.90 -15.51 9.30
N PRO A 82 -6.59 -16.16 8.35
CA PRO A 82 -6.63 -15.84 6.93
C PRO A 82 -7.33 -14.51 6.65
N SER A 83 -7.11 -13.90 5.48
CA SER A 83 -7.80 -12.66 5.09
C SER A 83 -9.32 -12.82 5.15
N GLY A 84 -10.01 -11.83 5.73
CA GLY A 84 -11.45 -11.83 5.97
C GLY A 84 -11.91 -12.63 7.20
N SER A 85 -11.00 -13.28 7.94
CA SER A 85 -11.34 -14.04 9.14
C SER A 85 -11.57 -13.20 10.40
N ARG A 86 -11.18 -11.92 10.36
CA ARG A 86 -11.08 -11.01 11.49
C ARG A 86 -10.13 -11.46 12.59
N LYS A 87 -9.30 -12.49 12.36
CA LYS A 87 -8.31 -12.98 13.32
C LYS A 87 -6.99 -12.27 13.08
N TRP A 88 -6.52 -11.55 14.09
CA TRP A 88 -5.35 -10.71 13.98
C TRP A 88 -4.16 -11.29 14.72
N TYR A 89 -3.00 -11.15 14.08
CA TYR A 89 -1.72 -11.59 14.59
C TYR A 89 -0.74 -10.43 14.56
N LYS A 90 0.07 -10.31 15.62
CA LYS A 90 1.19 -9.38 15.71
C LYS A 90 2.49 -10.15 15.63
N TYR A 91 3.36 -9.76 14.71
CA TYR A 91 4.72 -10.26 14.62
C TYR A 91 5.68 -9.13 14.96
N GLU A 92 6.66 -9.47 15.78
CA GLU A 92 7.63 -8.53 16.33
C GLU A 92 8.94 -9.28 16.55
N HIS A 93 10.01 -8.82 15.89
CA HIS A 93 11.34 -9.45 16.02
C HIS A 93 12.24 -8.73 17.04
N LYS A 94 11.93 -7.48 17.39
CA LYS A 94 12.61 -6.67 18.42
C LYS A 94 11.57 -5.93 19.26
N THR A 95 11.90 -5.60 20.50
CA THR A 95 10.96 -4.99 21.45
C THR A 95 10.54 -3.56 21.09
N GLY A 96 9.23 -3.29 21.10
CA GLY A 96 8.67 -1.94 21.08
C GLY A 96 7.27 -1.75 20.48
N CYS A 97 6.56 -2.77 19.98
CA CYS A 97 5.38 -2.51 19.15
C CYS A 97 4.03 -2.72 19.82
N ILE A 98 3.15 -1.71 19.72
CA ILE A 98 1.79 -1.74 20.24
C ILE A 98 0.82 -1.74 19.07
N ALA A 99 -0.01 -2.78 18.99
CA ALA A 99 -1.12 -2.84 18.07
C ALA A 99 -2.35 -2.14 18.68
N SER A 100 -3.08 -1.38 17.88
CA SER A 100 -4.41 -0.88 18.21
C SER A 100 -5.43 -1.63 17.38
N CYS A 101 -6.30 -2.35 18.07
CA CYS A 101 -7.35 -3.18 17.50
C CYS A 101 -8.72 -2.57 17.79
N VAL A 102 -9.62 -2.67 16.83
CA VAL A 102 -10.93 -2.03 16.84
C VAL A 102 -12.01 -3.07 16.63
N THR A 103 -13.05 -2.97 17.45
CA THR A 103 -14.33 -3.68 17.24
C THR A 103 -15.41 -2.66 16.95
N LEU A 104 -16.20 -2.93 15.92
CA LEU A 104 -17.41 -2.22 15.55
C LEU A 104 -18.58 -2.86 16.29
N ASN A 105 -19.22 -2.10 17.17
CA ASN A 105 -20.47 -2.49 17.81
C ASN A 105 -21.66 -1.93 17.04
#